data_AF-A0A969TY61-F1
#
_entry.id   AF-A0A969TY61-F1
#
_cell.length_a   1.000
_cell.length_b   1.000
_cell.length_c   1.000
_cell.angle_alpha   90.00
_cell.angle_beta   90.00
_cell.angle_gamma   90.00
#
_symmetry.space_group_name_H-M   'P 1'
#
loop_
_entity.id
_entity.type
_entity.pdbx_description
1 polymer ?
#
loop_
_entity_poly.entity_id
_entity_poly.type
_entity_poly.pdbx_seq_one_letter_code
_entity_poly.pdbx_strand_id
1 'polypeptide(L)'
;MTTAVTELQKVLKTDRVIIYRFDKYWKGRIISEAVADNCPRILGTELVDPCFAEHTVEQYKQGRVRAINDIYKSGLSDCHIQQWPHLMSRQI
;
A
#
# COMPACT_ATOMS: atom_id res chain seq x y z
N MET A 1 8.86 13.81 -4.62
CA MET A 1 7.71 12.96 -4.24
C MET A 1 7.60 12.76 -2.72
N THR A 2 8.70 12.86 -1.97
CA THR A 2 8.71 12.74 -0.49
C THR A 2 7.77 13.73 0.22
N THR A 3 7.70 14.99 -0.23
CA THR A 3 6.82 15.99 0.39
C THR A 3 5.36 15.56 0.42
N ALA A 4 4.86 14.95 -0.66
CA ALA A 4 3.46 14.53 -0.74
C ALA A 4 3.12 13.45 0.30
N VAL A 5 3.95 12.41 0.43
CA VAL A 5 3.73 11.35 1.42
C VAL A 5 3.85 11.86 2.85
N THR A 6 4.79 12.77 3.13
CA THR A 6 4.95 13.37 4.45
C THR A 6 3.76 14.24 4.86
N GLU A 7 3.27 15.10 3.96
CA GLU A 7 2.11 15.94 4.28
C GLU A 7 0.83 15.11 4.39
N LEU A 8 0.64 14.11 3.52
CA LEU A 8 -0.49 13.18 3.64
C LEU A 8 -0.47 12.38 4.95
N GLN A 9 0.70 11.93 5.41
CA GLN A 9 0.81 11.21 6.68
C GLN A 9 0.33 12.07 7.86
N LYS A 10 0.71 13.35 7.88
CA LYS A 10 0.28 14.31 8.91
C LYS A 10 -1.23 14.59 8.84
N VAL A 11 -1.75 14.84 7.63
CA VAL A 11 -3.18 15.15 7.41
C VAL A 11 -4.07 13.96 7.75
N LEU A 12 -3.68 12.76 7.31
CA LEU A 12 -4.44 11.53 7.54
C LEU A 12 -4.21 10.94 8.94
N LYS A 13 -3.22 11.44 9.69
CA LYS A 13 -2.83 10.95 11.03
C LYS A 13 -2.64 9.44 11.04
N THR A 14 -1.86 8.94 10.09
CA THR A 14 -1.63 7.50 9.89
C THR A 14 -0.16 7.15 10.09
N ASP A 15 0.11 5.88 10.45
CA ASP A 15 1.46 5.41 10.70
C ASP A 15 2.31 5.34 9.42
N ARG A 16 1.70 5.11 8.25
CA ARG A 16 2.42 4.95 6.98
C ARG A 16 1.63 5.47 5.79
N VAL A 17 2.31 6.20 4.90
CA VAL A 17 1.82 6.55 3.56
C VAL A 17 2.87 6.13 2.54
N ILE A 18 2.45 5.43 1.49
CA ILE A 18 3.33 4.99 0.40
C ILE A 18 2.79 5.44 -0.96
N ILE A 19 3.70 5.66 -1.90
CA ILE A 19 3.39 5.69 -3.33
C ILE A 19 3.89 4.39 -3.92
N TYR A 20 2.94 3.56 -4.35
CA TYR A 20 3.18 2.27 -4.97
C TYR A 20 3.02 2.39 -6.49
N ARG A 21 4.10 2.13 -7.23
CA ARG A 21 4.16 2.30 -8.68
C ARG A 21 4.26 0.93 -9.36
N PHE A 22 3.38 0.69 -10.33
CA PHE A 22 3.42 -0.51 -11.16
C PHE A 22 4.22 -0.29 -12.45
N ASP A 23 4.89 -1.33 -12.92
CA ASP A 23 5.47 -1.41 -14.25
C ASP A 23 4.46 -1.97 -15.29
N LYS A 24 4.92 -2.17 -16.53
CA LYS A 24 4.09 -2.72 -17.63
C LYS A 24 3.65 -4.17 -17.42
N TYR A 25 4.22 -4.88 -16.44
CA TYR A 25 3.90 -6.25 -16.08
C TYR A 25 3.15 -6.34 -14.74
N TRP A 26 2.65 -5.22 -14.22
CA TRP A 26 1.99 -5.12 -12.91
C TRP A 26 2.88 -5.52 -11.73
N LYS A 27 4.20 -5.48 -11.90
CA LYS A 27 5.12 -5.56 -10.78
C LYS A 27 5.17 -4.21 -10.11
N GLY A 28 4.83 -4.17 -8.83
CA GLY A 28 4.79 -2.92 -8.11
C GLY A 28 6.05 -2.68 -7.28
N ARG A 29 6.42 -1.42 -7.14
CA ARG A 29 7.54 -0.97 -6.32
C ARG A 29 7.16 0.26 -5.51
N ILE A 30 7.65 0.33 -4.27
CA ILE A 30 7.43 1.48 -3.41
C ILE A 30 8.47 2.55 -3.75
N ILE A 31 8.00 3.66 -4.33
CA ILE A 31 8.86 4.75 -4.84
C ILE A 31 8.93 5.96 -3.91
N SER A 32 8.03 6.03 -2.93
CA SER A 32 8.02 7.06 -1.90
C SER A 32 7.32 6.54 -0.66
N GLU A 33 7.82 6.91 0.51
CA GLU A 33 7.33 6.45 1.81
C GLU A 33 7.48 7.56 2.85
N ALA A 34 6.45 7.72 3.68
CA ALA A 34 6.51 8.37 4.98
C ALA A 34 6.01 7.36 6.02
N VAL A 35 6.76 7.15 7.08
CA VAL A 35 6.51 6.08 8.05
C VAL A 35 6.88 6.55 9.45
N ALA A 36 6.09 6.17 10.44
CA ALA A 36 6.35 6.43 11.85
C ALA A 36 7.52 5.57 12.37
N ASP A 37 8.18 6.03 13.43
CA ASP A 37 9.43 5.41 13.93
C ASP A 37 9.24 3.96 14.43
N ASN A 38 8.00 3.56 14.75
CA ASN A 38 7.62 2.22 15.21
C ASN A 38 7.39 1.21 14.07
N CYS A 39 7.60 1.62 12.81
CA CYS A 39 7.35 0.82 11.62
C CYS A 39 8.64 0.72 10.77
N PRO A 40 9.02 -0.47 10.28
CA PRO A 40 10.21 -0.58 9.45
C PRO A 40 9.96 0.02 8.08
N ARG A 41 11.01 0.61 7.51
CA ARG A 41 10.98 1.16 6.16
C ARG A 41 10.91 0.05 5.11
N ILE A 42 10.07 0.27 4.10
CA ILE A 42 9.94 -0.62 2.94
C ILE A 42 10.15 0.13 1.62
N LEU A 43 10.69 1.36 1.67
CA LEU A 43 11.07 2.10 0.48
C LEU A 43 11.99 1.28 -0.43
N GLY A 44 11.62 1.18 -1.71
CA GLY A 44 12.37 0.44 -2.72
C GLY A 44 11.99 -1.03 -2.84
N THR A 45 11.24 -1.60 -1.90
CA THR A 45 10.75 -2.98 -1.95
C THR A 45 9.87 -3.21 -3.18
N GLU A 46 10.12 -4.34 -3.85
CA GLU A 46 9.26 -4.85 -4.92
C GLU A 46 8.21 -5.77 -4.29
N LEU A 47 6.95 -5.49 -4.60
CA LEU A 47 5.82 -6.28 -4.16
C LEU A 47 5.17 -6.87 -5.40
N VAL A 48 5.09 -8.19 -5.43
CA VAL A 48 4.33 -8.92 -6.44
C VAL A 48 2.94 -9.13 -5.86
N ASP A 49 1.97 -8.39 -6.40
CA ASP A 49 0.56 -8.58 -6.08
C ASP A 49 -0.13 -9.28 -7.26
N PRO A 50 -0.12 -10.63 -7.30
CA PRO A 50 -0.74 -11.38 -8.38
C PRO A 50 -2.27 -11.15 -8.47
N CYS A 51 -2.88 -10.56 -7.43
CA CYS A 51 -4.33 -10.40 -7.32
C CYS A 51 -4.79 -8.98 -7.62
N PHE A 52 -3.87 -8.03 -7.82
CA PHE A 52 -4.20 -6.67 -8.20
C PHE A 52 -4.59 -6.54 -9.68
N ALA A 53 -3.89 -7.26 -10.56
CA ALA A 53 -3.93 -7.02 -12.00
C ALA A 53 -5.26 -7.37 -12.69
N GLU A 54 -5.98 -8.41 -12.24
CA GLU A 54 -7.11 -8.96 -13.00
C GLU A 54 -8.38 -8.09 -12.93
N HIS A 55 -8.66 -7.43 -11.79
CA HIS A 55 -9.93 -6.69 -11.62
C HIS A 55 -9.83 -5.36 -10.87
N THR A 56 -8.75 -5.14 -10.12
CA THR A 56 -8.64 -4.01 -9.20
C THR A 56 -8.11 -2.76 -9.92
N VAL A 57 -7.24 -2.94 -10.92
CA VAL A 57 -6.63 -1.87 -11.72
C VAL A 57 -7.66 -0.95 -12.37
N GLU A 58 -8.64 -1.51 -13.09
CA GLU A 58 -9.59 -0.71 -13.86
C GLU A 58 -10.44 0.19 -12.98
N GLN A 59 -10.77 -0.29 -11.78
CA GLN A 59 -11.53 0.49 -10.81
C GLN A 59 -10.70 1.69 -10.31
N TYR A 60 -9.40 1.52 -10.06
CA TYR A 60 -8.53 2.62 -9.67
C TYR A 60 -8.24 3.59 -10.82
N LYS A 61 -8.19 3.13 -12.08
CA LYS A 61 -8.13 4.01 -13.26
C LYS A 61 -9.36 4.92 -13.36
N GLN A 62 -10.52 4.44 -12.90
CA GLN A 62 -11.77 5.22 -12.83
C GLN A 62 -11.86 6.12 -11.59
N GLY A 63 -10.78 6.24 -10.80
CA GLY A 63 -10.73 7.13 -9.63
C GLY A 63 -11.28 6.53 -8.33
N ARG A 64 -11.37 5.19 -8.23
CA ARG A 64 -11.77 4.55 -6.97
C ARG A 64 -10.89 4.99 -5.81
N VAL A 65 -11.53 5.38 -4.72
CA VAL A 65 -10.92 5.54 -3.39
C VAL A 65 -11.58 4.53 -2.46
N ARG A 66 -10.80 3.81 -1.66
CA ARG A 66 -11.31 2.79 -0.72
C ARG A 66 -10.71 3.02 0.66
N ALA A 67 -11.57 3.08 1.67
CA ALA A 67 -11.19 3.00 3.08
C ALA A 67 -11.63 1.62 3.63
N ILE A 68 -10.75 0.96 4.38
CA ILE A 68 -11.01 -0.34 4.99
C ILE A 68 -10.64 -0.23 6.48
N ASN A 69 -11.63 -0.43 7.35
CA ASN A 69 -11.43 -0.31 8.80
C ASN A 69 -10.72 -1.53 9.39
N ASP A 70 -11.06 -2.72 8.91
CA ASP A 70 -10.49 -4.00 9.37
C ASP A 70 -10.36 -4.94 8.17
N ILE A 71 -9.13 -5.26 7.80
CA ILE A 71 -8.83 -6.09 6.63
C ILE A 71 -9.43 -7.50 6.76
N TYR A 72 -9.55 -8.03 7.98
CA TYR A 72 -10.07 -9.38 8.23
C TYR A 72 -11.60 -9.44 8.18
N LYS A 73 -12.29 -8.29 8.17
CA LYS A 73 -13.76 -8.17 8.09
C LYS A 73 -14.24 -7.48 6.81
N SER A 74 -13.33 -7.23 5.87
CA SER A 74 -13.56 -6.34 4.72
C SER A 74 -14.08 -7.02 3.46
N GLY A 75 -14.22 -8.35 3.47
CA GLY A 75 -14.51 -9.16 2.29
C GLY A 75 -13.40 -9.09 1.23
N LEU A 76 -12.18 -8.67 1.61
CA LEU A 76 -11.01 -8.80 0.75
C LEU A 76 -10.74 -10.28 0.47
N SER A 77 -10.21 -10.57 -0.72
CA SER A 77 -9.68 -11.89 -1.02
C SER A 77 -8.47 -12.20 -0.13
N ASP A 78 -8.28 -13.48 0.18
CA ASP A 78 -7.16 -13.94 1.02
C ASP A 78 -5.80 -13.45 0.51
N CYS A 79 -5.64 -13.37 -0.80
CA CYS A 79 -4.44 -12.85 -1.44
C CYS A 79 -4.14 -11.40 -1.04
N HIS A 80 -5.14 -10.51 -0.97
CA HIS A 80 -4.93 -9.14 -0.50
C HIS A 80 -4.60 -9.10 1.00
N ILE A 81 -5.21 -9.97 1.80
CA ILE A 81 -4.94 -10.06 3.25
C ILE A 81 -3.50 -10.52 3.50
N GLN A 82 -3.00 -11.47 2.71
CA GLN A 82 -1.63 -11.99 2.81
C GLN A 82 -0.55 -10.96 2.46
N GLN A 83 -0.87 -9.89 1.74
CA GLN A 83 0.08 -8.80 1.46
C GLN A 83 0.31 -7.90 2.68
N TRP A 84 -0.64 -7.83 3.62
CA TRP A 84 -0.59 -6.90 4.74
C TRP A 84 0.65 -7.03 5.64
N PRO A 85 1.08 -8.24 6.05
CA PRO A 85 2.29 -8.41 6.85
C PRO A 85 3.55 -7.85 6.18
N HIS A 86 3.65 -7.88 4.85
CA HIS A 86 4.79 -7.32 4.12
C HIS A 86 4.82 -5.78 4.15
N LEU A 87 3.65 -5.15 4.32
CA LEU A 87 3.51 -3.69 4.39
C LEU A 87 3.62 -3.15 5.83
N MET A 88 3.35 -4.00 6.82
CA MET A 88 3.16 -3.59 8.22
C MET A 88 4.06 -4.32 9.21
N SER A 89 4.98 -5.20 8.78
CA SER A 89 5.78 -6.03 9.69
C SER A 89 6.42 -5.18 10.79
N ARG A 90 5.93 -5.26 12.02
CA ARG A 90 6.62 -4.68 13.17
C ARG A 90 7.80 -5.59 13.46
N GLN A 91 9.02 -5.08 13.39
CA GLN A 91 10.17 -5.85 13.84
C GLN A 91 10.14 -5.84 15.37
N ILE A 92 9.67 -6.94 15.95
CA ILE A 92 9.80 -7.26 17.38
C ILE A 92 11.11 -8.03 17.54
#